data_AF-A0A285PBI3-F1
#
_entry.id   AF-A0A285PBI3-F1
#
_cell.length_a   1.000
_cell.length_b   1.000
_cell.length_c   1.000
_cell.angle_alpha   90.00
_cell.angle_beta   90.00
_cell.angle_gamma   90.00
#
_symmetry.space_group_name_H-M   'P 1'
#
loop_
_entity.id
_entity.type
_entity.pdbx_description
1 polymer ?
#
loop_
_entity_poly.entity_id
_entity_poly.type
_entity_poly.pdbx_seq_one_letter_code
_entity_poly.pdbx_strand_id
1 'polypeptide(L)'
;MKISHYVVLITTYDDNNLVVNKKSRFLSSVANYATDESAMGIDIKINKDWFLTAFKDKGTSLRQAAKHLEIDPSAMSRILSGQRKLQMSEAQELARFLNVPVAEVLAQAGMDIHEVPENSTIQLTREIDGDGLLSARAEPTALQYHIVAKAKTSLASDKSVVAAEVSALDGSFAFWDGATVLFRDAIEVEGQLADSLCVVTLSDGTMRIAHIGSTRPSGESTLTLPDGKKFKDTIKTATPILAVIP
;
A
#
# COMPACT_ATOMS: atom_id res chain seq x y z
N MET A 1 -20.86 29.36 -10.81
CA MET A 1 -21.27 28.34 -9.82
C MET A 1 -21.72 27.10 -10.61
N LYS A 2 -20.82 26.12 -10.79
CA LYS A 2 -21.07 24.90 -11.57
C LYS A 2 -21.04 23.71 -10.61
N ILE A 3 -22.13 22.96 -10.56
CA ILE A 3 -22.27 21.74 -9.77
C ILE A 3 -21.96 20.57 -10.71
N SER A 4 -20.80 19.94 -10.55
CA SER A 4 -20.47 18.68 -11.21
C SER A 4 -21.28 17.56 -10.59
N HIS A 5 -22.07 16.87 -11.41
CA HIS A 5 -22.79 15.67 -11.03
C HIS A 5 -21.82 14.48 -11.10
N TYR A 6 -21.57 13.82 -9.97
CA TYR A 6 -20.96 12.49 -9.96
C TYR A 6 -22.06 11.45 -10.20
N VAL A 7 -21.93 10.69 -11.27
CA VAL A 7 -22.75 9.49 -11.52
C VAL A 7 -22.03 8.31 -10.89
N VAL A 8 -22.59 7.78 -9.80
CA VAL A 8 -22.14 6.54 -9.19
C VAL A 8 -22.75 5.39 -9.97
N LEU A 9 -21.92 4.62 -10.69
CA LEU A 9 -22.33 3.33 -11.24
C LEU A 9 -22.17 2.27 -10.15
N ILE A 10 -23.28 1.91 -9.50
CA ILE A 10 -23.35 0.72 -8.66
C ILE A 10 -23.64 -0.45 -9.58
N THR A 11 -22.64 -1.29 -9.86
CA THR A 11 -22.87 -2.60 -10.46
C THR A 11 -23.12 -3.61 -9.35
N THR A 12 -24.37 -3.98 -9.14
CA THR A 12 -24.73 -5.16 -8.34
C THR A 12 -24.51 -6.40 -9.20
N TYR A 13 -23.69 -7.33 -8.71
CA TYR A 13 -23.59 -8.69 -9.23
C TYR A 13 -24.80 -9.49 -8.77
N ASP A 14 -25.54 -10.06 -9.72
CA ASP A 14 -26.49 -11.13 -9.44
C ASP A 14 -26.25 -12.26 -10.44
N ASP A 15 -26.33 -13.49 -9.94
CA ASP A 15 -25.78 -14.67 -10.59
C ASP A 15 -26.53 -15.05 -11.89
N ASN A 16 -25.73 -15.37 -12.91
CA ASN A 16 -26.08 -16.27 -14.02
C ASN A 16 -27.17 -15.87 -15.03
N ASN A 17 -27.21 -14.62 -15.54
CA ASN A 17 -27.50 -14.36 -16.98
C ASN A 17 -27.39 -12.88 -17.37
N LEU A 18 -26.55 -12.57 -18.37
CA LEU A 18 -26.53 -11.27 -19.05
C LEU A 18 -27.74 -11.15 -19.98
N VAL A 19 -28.82 -10.52 -19.53
CA VAL A 19 -29.91 -10.09 -20.41
C VAL A 19 -29.57 -8.69 -20.95
N VAL A 20 -28.96 -8.64 -22.14
CA VAL A 20 -28.70 -7.36 -22.84
C VAL A 20 -30.00 -6.86 -23.45
N ASN A 21 -30.58 -5.81 -22.87
CA ASN A 21 -31.73 -5.11 -23.45
C ASN A 21 -31.26 -4.25 -24.64
N LYS A 22 -31.56 -4.72 -25.85
CA LYS A 22 -31.22 -4.06 -27.14
C LYS A 22 -32.01 -2.77 -27.35
N LYS A 23 -31.65 -1.69 -26.67
CA LYS A 23 -32.11 -0.33 -27.04
C LYS A 23 -31.15 0.80 -26.64
N SER A 24 -29.84 0.57 -26.77
CA SER A 24 -28.85 1.65 -26.70
C SER A 24 -27.96 1.65 -27.94
N ARG A 25 -28.07 2.72 -28.74
CA ARG A 25 -27.23 3.01 -29.92
C ARG A 25 -25.77 3.35 -29.58
N PHE A 26 -25.34 3.16 -28.33
CA PHE A 26 -23.96 3.39 -27.89
C PHE A 26 -23.08 2.13 -27.90
N LEU A 27 -23.65 0.93 -28.06
CA LEU A 27 -22.89 -0.33 -27.99
C LEU A 27 -22.33 -0.83 -29.33
N SER A 28 -22.65 -0.19 -30.46
CA SER A 28 -21.99 -0.50 -31.74
C SER A 28 -20.60 0.12 -31.89
N SER A 29 -20.23 1.07 -31.01
CA SER A 29 -18.86 1.60 -30.94
C SER A 29 -17.92 0.65 -30.19
N VAL A 30 -18.41 0.05 -29.09
CA VAL A 30 -17.60 -0.82 -28.22
C VAL A 30 -17.37 -2.22 -28.82
N ALA A 31 -18.30 -2.71 -29.65
CA ALA A 31 -18.15 -4.01 -30.32
C ALA A 31 -17.11 -4.01 -31.47
N ASN A 32 -16.69 -2.85 -31.96
CA ASN A 32 -15.67 -2.73 -33.01
C ASN A 32 -14.24 -2.59 -32.46
N TYR A 33 -14.03 -2.60 -31.14
CA TYR A 33 -12.70 -2.58 -30.52
C TYR A 33 -12.16 -3.97 -30.14
N ALA A 34 -12.92 -5.05 -30.40
CA ALA A 34 -12.56 -6.41 -30.00
C ALA A 34 -11.79 -7.22 -31.06
N THR A 35 -11.30 -6.59 -32.14
CA THR A 35 -10.57 -7.29 -33.21
C THR A 35 -9.34 -6.54 -33.72
N ASP A 36 -8.61 -5.84 -32.84
CA ASP A 36 -7.30 -5.31 -33.22
C ASP A 36 -6.34 -5.10 -32.02
N GLU A 37 -6.04 -6.18 -31.28
CA GLU A 37 -5.00 -6.20 -30.24
C GLU A 37 -3.57 -5.99 -30.78
N SER A 38 -3.40 -5.89 -32.11
CA SER A 38 -2.09 -5.78 -32.77
C SER A 38 -1.66 -4.33 -33.07
N ALA A 39 -2.53 -3.34 -32.86
CA ALA A 39 -2.32 -1.97 -33.33
C ALA A 39 -1.83 -0.96 -32.25
N MET A 40 -1.93 -1.27 -30.96
CA MET A 40 -1.27 -0.49 -29.89
C MET A 40 0.00 -1.22 -29.45
N GLY A 41 1.06 -1.05 -30.23
CA GLY A 41 2.42 -1.46 -29.84
C GLY A 41 2.93 -0.62 -28.67
N ILE A 42 2.38 -0.83 -27.48
CA ILE A 42 3.07 -0.48 -26.24
C ILE A 42 4.23 -1.47 -26.18
N ASP A 43 5.40 -1.03 -26.65
CA ASP A 43 6.64 -1.77 -26.48
C ASP A 43 6.92 -1.83 -24.98
N ILE A 44 6.45 -2.90 -24.33
CA ILE A 44 6.71 -3.19 -22.94
C ILE A 44 8.21 -3.47 -22.82
N LYS A 45 8.97 -2.41 -22.59
CA LYS A 45 10.42 -2.46 -22.57
C LYS A 45 10.89 -2.84 -21.18
N ILE A 46 11.40 -4.07 -21.07
CA ILE A 46 12.02 -4.58 -19.84
C ILE A 46 13.26 -3.76 -19.51
N ASN A 47 13.38 -3.34 -18.24
CA ASN A 47 14.54 -2.62 -17.73
C ASN A 47 15.71 -3.58 -17.46
N LYS A 48 16.39 -3.98 -18.53
CA LYS A 48 17.52 -4.90 -18.48
C LYS A 48 18.65 -4.42 -17.56
N ASP A 49 18.93 -3.13 -17.55
CA ASP A 49 20.05 -2.55 -16.79
C ASP A 49 19.80 -2.65 -15.28
N TRP A 50 18.55 -2.49 -14.84
CA TRP A 50 18.16 -2.72 -13.44
C TRP A 50 18.44 -4.16 -13.01
N PHE A 51 18.03 -5.17 -13.79
CA PHE A 51 18.29 -6.58 -13.46
C PHE A 51 19.79 -6.88 -13.37
N LEU A 52 20.58 -6.39 -14.33
CA LEU A 52 22.03 -6.59 -14.33
C LEU A 52 22.70 -5.94 -13.12
N THR A 53 22.23 -4.75 -12.72
CA THR A 53 22.70 -4.06 -11.52
C THR A 53 22.32 -4.84 -10.26
N ALA A 54 21.06 -5.28 -10.14
CA ALA A 54 20.59 -6.07 -9.01
C ALA A 54 21.35 -7.39 -8.85
N PHE A 55 21.68 -8.09 -9.95
CA PHE A 55 22.53 -9.29 -9.89
C PHE A 55 23.94 -8.96 -9.40
N LYS A 56 24.52 -7.87 -9.90
CA LYS A 56 25.86 -7.40 -9.52
C LYS A 56 25.93 -7.03 -8.04
N ASP A 57 24.95 -6.31 -7.53
CA ASP A 57 24.86 -5.89 -6.13
C ASP A 57 24.72 -7.08 -5.19
N LYS A 58 23.99 -8.12 -5.61
CA LYS A 58 23.92 -9.40 -4.88
C LYS A 58 25.20 -10.25 -5.02
N GLY A 59 26.13 -9.89 -5.91
CA GLY A 59 27.33 -10.68 -6.20
C GLY A 59 27.03 -11.98 -6.97
N THR A 60 25.98 -11.98 -7.79
CA THR A 60 25.51 -13.15 -8.54
C THR A 60 25.55 -12.91 -10.04
N SER A 61 25.59 -14.00 -10.82
CA SER A 61 25.50 -13.93 -12.28
C SER A 61 24.12 -14.29 -12.80
N LEU A 62 23.79 -13.83 -14.01
CA LEU A 62 22.56 -14.21 -14.73
C LEU A 62 22.35 -15.73 -14.79
N ARG A 63 23.43 -16.50 -14.99
CA ARG A 63 23.39 -17.97 -15.05
C ARG A 63 23.06 -18.58 -13.69
N GLN A 64 23.58 -18.02 -12.61
CA GLN A 64 23.25 -18.48 -11.25
C GLN A 64 21.79 -18.17 -10.90
N ALA A 65 21.29 -16.99 -11.27
CA ALA A 65 19.88 -16.66 -11.13
C ALA A 65 19.00 -17.63 -11.92
N ALA A 66 19.32 -17.88 -13.19
CA ALA A 66 18.58 -18.85 -14.02
C ALA A 66 18.57 -20.26 -13.39
N LYS A 67 19.72 -20.72 -12.87
CA LYS A 67 19.83 -21.99 -12.15
C LYS A 67 18.96 -22.03 -10.89
N HIS A 68 18.89 -20.93 -10.14
CA HIS A 68 18.06 -20.85 -8.93
C HIS A 68 16.56 -20.88 -9.25
N LEU A 69 16.17 -20.30 -10.38
CA LEU A 69 14.79 -20.31 -10.89
C LEU A 69 14.42 -21.62 -11.61
N GLU A 70 15.35 -22.57 -11.73
CA GLU A 70 15.16 -23.81 -12.49
C GLU A 70 14.80 -23.57 -13.98
N ILE A 71 15.26 -22.45 -14.55
CA ILE A 71 15.08 -22.13 -15.98
C ILE A 71 16.41 -22.13 -16.73
N ASP A 72 16.35 -22.41 -18.03
CA ASP A 72 17.52 -22.36 -18.89
C ASP A 72 18.08 -20.92 -18.98
N PRO A 73 19.41 -20.71 -18.96
CA PRO A 73 20.01 -19.38 -19.10
C PRO A 73 19.57 -18.62 -20.37
N SER A 74 19.28 -19.32 -21.47
CA SER A 74 18.74 -18.69 -22.69
C SER A 74 17.32 -18.20 -22.49
N ALA A 75 16.52 -18.90 -21.67
CA ALA A 75 15.17 -18.49 -21.31
C ALA A 75 15.21 -17.21 -20.46
N MET A 76 16.09 -17.14 -19.48
CA MET A 76 16.31 -15.93 -18.68
C MET A 76 16.79 -14.75 -19.55
N SER A 77 17.72 -15.00 -20.48
CA SER A 77 18.17 -13.97 -21.43
C SER A 77 17.03 -13.47 -22.31
N ARG A 78 16.14 -14.37 -22.76
CA ARG A 78 14.95 -14.01 -23.54
C ARG A 78 13.98 -13.18 -22.72
N ILE A 79 13.78 -13.53 -21.44
CA ILE A 79 13.01 -12.71 -20.50
C ILE A 79 13.58 -11.31 -20.43
N LEU A 80 14.86 -11.14 -20.10
CA LEU A 80 15.47 -9.80 -19.97
C LEU A 80 15.50 -8.97 -21.26
N SER A 81 15.39 -9.61 -22.41
CA SER A 81 15.35 -8.94 -23.72
C SER A 81 13.95 -8.58 -24.21
N GLY A 82 12.89 -8.90 -23.45
CA GLY A 82 11.50 -8.71 -23.90
C GLY A 82 10.98 -9.80 -24.83
N GLN A 83 11.83 -10.73 -25.27
CA GLN A 83 11.48 -11.82 -26.18
C GLN A 83 10.62 -12.90 -25.52
N ARG A 84 10.52 -12.92 -24.18
CA ARG A 84 9.68 -13.83 -23.41
C ARG A 84 9.05 -13.09 -22.23
N LYS A 85 7.74 -13.27 -22.02
CA LYS A 85 7.06 -12.74 -20.83
C LYS A 85 7.51 -13.49 -19.57
N LEU A 86 7.86 -12.74 -18.53
CA LEU A 86 8.15 -13.27 -17.20
C LEU A 86 6.87 -13.80 -16.57
N GLN A 87 6.87 -15.05 -16.13
CA GLN A 87 5.72 -15.64 -15.43
C GLN A 87 5.64 -15.14 -13.99
N MET A 88 4.45 -15.14 -13.39
CA MET A 88 4.27 -14.71 -11.99
C MET A 88 5.08 -15.56 -11.00
N SER A 89 5.13 -16.88 -11.20
CA SER A 89 5.95 -17.78 -10.36
C SER A 89 7.44 -17.47 -10.50
N GLU A 90 7.92 -17.23 -11.71
CA GLU A 90 9.32 -16.82 -11.98
C GLU A 90 9.63 -15.47 -11.32
N ALA A 91 8.70 -14.51 -11.36
CA ALA A 91 8.85 -13.21 -10.71
C ALA A 91 8.95 -13.33 -9.18
N GLN A 92 8.15 -14.21 -8.58
CA GLN A 92 8.20 -14.48 -7.13
C GLN A 92 9.55 -15.08 -6.71
N GLU A 93 10.04 -16.08 -7.44
CA GLU A 93 11.35 -16.68 -7.15
C GLU A 93 12.49 -15.71 -7.41
N LEU A 94 12.40 -14.89 -8.46
CA LEU A 94 13.39 -13.86 -8.75
C LEU A 94 13.42 -12.78 -7.68
N ALA A 95 12.26 -12.38 -7.14
CA ALA A 95 12.13 -11.42 -6.06
C ALA A 95 12.76 -11.94 -4.77
N ARG A 96 12.43 -13.18 -4.38
CA ARG A 96 13.08 -13.87 -3.24
C ARG A 96 14.58 -14.00 -3.44
N PHE A 97 15.00 -14.36 -4.65
CA PHE A 97 16.42 -14.42 -4.99
C PHE A 97 17.05 -13.03 -4.83
N LEU A 98 16.54 -11.99 -5.45
CA LEU A 98 17.13 -10.65 -5.38
C LEU A 98 16.97 -9.97 -4.02
N ASN A 99 16.19 -10.54 -3.10
CA ASN A 99 15.77 -9.92 -1.84
C ASN A 99 15.10 -8.55 -2.07
N VAL A 100 14.30 -8.47 -3.13
CA VAL A 100 13.48 -7.31 -3.48
C VAL A 100 12.03 -7.76 -3.55
N PRO A 101 11.06 -6.85 -3.44
CA PRO A 101 9.67 -7.28 -3.41
C PRO A 101 9.13 -7.51 -4.83
N VAL A 102 8.19 -8.46 -4.99
CA VAL A 102 7.76 -9.03 -6.30
C VAL A 102 7.30 -7.98 -7.31
N ALA A 103 6.53 -6.98 -6.89
CA ALA A 103 6.03 -5.95 -7.79
C ALA A 103 7.15 -5.03 -8.30
N GLU A 104 8.28 -4.90 -7.59
CA GLU A 104 9.44 -4.23 -8.15
C GLU A 104 10.00 -5.03 -9.34
N VAL A 105 10.11 -6.36 -9.20
CA VAL A 105 10.49 -7.23 -10.32
C VAL A 105 9.49 -7.12 -11.48
N LEU A 106 8.18 -7.13 -11.20
CA LEU A 106 7.13 -7.02 -12.22
C LEU A 106 7.19 -5.66 -12.93
N ALA A 107 7.35 -4.56 -12.18
CA ALA A 107 7.51 -3.21 -12.71
C ALA A 107 8.70 -3.12 -13.67
N GLN A 108 9.84 -3.67 -13.26
CA GLN A 108 11.06 -3.66 -14.06
C GLN A 108 10.98 -4.63 -15.25
N ALA A 109 10.14 -5.65 -15.15
CA ALA A 109 9.75 -6.52 -16.27
C ALA A 109 8.68 -5.89 -17.19
N GLY A 110 8.32 -4.61 -16.96
CA GLY A 110 7.37 -3.87 -17.77
C GLY A 110 5.92 -4.37 -17.65
N MET A 111 5.62 -5.23 -16.67
CA MET A 111 4.23 -5.58 -16.39
C MET A 111 3.57 -4.41 -15.69
N ASP A 112 2.44 -3.96 -16.26
CA ASP A 112 1.63 -2.89 -15.68
C ASP A 112 1.12 -3.36 -14.31
N ILE A 113 1.59 -2.71 -13.25
CA ILE A 113 1.31 -3.09 -11.85
C ILE A 113 -0.19 -2.91 -11.52
N HIS A 114 -0.96 -2.31 -12.44
CA HIS A 114 -2.41 -2.22 -12.36
C HIS A 114 -3.13 -3.59 -12.29
N GLU A 115 -2.47 -4.69 -12.62
CA GLU A 115 -3.02 -6.06 -12.45
C GLU A 115 -2.61 -6.75 -11.14
N VAL A 116 -1.79 -6.13 -10.28
CA VAL A 116 -1.60 -6.64 -8.92
C VAL A 116 -2.90 -6.36 -8.16
N PRO A 117 -3.59 -7.37 -7.63
CA PRO A 117 -4.94 -7.20 -7.08
C PRO A 117 -4.97 -6.06 -6.07
N GLU A 118 -5.78 -5.03 -6.38
CA GLU A 118 -5.94 -3.76 -5.66
C GLU A 118 -6.29 -3.91 -4.18
N ASN A 119 -6.60 -5.14 -3.76
CA ASN A 119 -7.17 -5.54 -2.48
C ASN A 119 -6.25 -5.34 -1.26
N SER A 120 -5.07 -4.72 -1.39
CA SER A 120 -4.19 -4.45 -0.23
C SER A 120 -3.22 -3.28 -0.46
N THR A 121 -3.63 -2.26 -1.22
CA THR A 121 -2.84 -1.01 -1.26
C THR A 121 -3.09 -0.25 0.04
N ILE A 122 -2.10 -0.25 0.92
CA ILE A 122 -2.15 0.58 2.12
C ILE A 122 -2.17 2.04 1.64
N GLN A 123 -3.22 2.77 2.00
CA GLN A 123 -3.38 4.16 1.59
C GLN A 123 -2.78 5.11 2.63
N LEU A 124 -2.04 6.09 2.14
CA LEU A 124 -1.57 7.24 2.90
C LEU A 124 -2.70 8.27 2.95
N THR A 125 -3.44 8.30 4.05
CA THR A 125 -4.66 9.11 4.20
C THR A 125 -4.51 10.21 5.25
N ARG A 126 -3.44 10.18 6.04
CA ARG A 126 -3.22 11.09 7.16
C ARG A 126 -1.82 11.70 7.14
N GLU A 127 -1.69 12.83 7.82
CA GLU A 127 -0.43 13.51 8.08
C GLU A 127 -0.30 13.74 9.59
N ILE A 128 0.90 13.53 10.15
CA ILE A 128 1.22 13.72 11.57
C ILE A 128 2.11 14.95 11.69
N ASP A 129 1.70 15.92 12.51
CA ASP A 129 2.52 17.11 12.79
C ASP A 129 3.56 16.89 13.92
N GLY A 130 4.33 17.94 14.23
CA GLY A 130 5.36 17.91 15.27
C GLY A 130 4.86 17.61 16.69
N ASP A 131 3.57 17.82 16.97
CA ASP A 131 2.93 17.56 18.26
C ASP A 131 2.16 16.23 18.29
N GLY A 132 2.20 15.49 17.18
CA GLY A 132 1.56 14.19 17.03
C GLY A 132 0.09 14.25 16.67
N LEU A 133 -0.44 15.39 16.26
CA LEU A 133 -1.83 15.49 15.81
C LEU A 133 -1.94 14.91 14.40
N LEU A 134 -2.99 14.11 14.19
CA LEU A 134 -3.29 13.54 12.88
C LEU A 134 -4.34 14.40 12.16
N SER A 135 -3.98 14.87 10.98
CA SER A 135 -4.91 15.53 10.05
C SER A 135 -5.26 14.61 8.88
N ALA A 136 -6.45 14.78 8.30
CA ALA A 136 -6.81 14.09 7.07
C ALA A 136 -6.10 14.73 5.88
N ARG A 137 -5.50 13.92 5.01
CA ARG A 137 -4.97 14.37 3.73
C ARG A 137 -6.14 14.66 2.78
N ALA A 138 -6.01 15.71 1.98
CA ALA A 138 -7.05 16.08 1.01
C ALA A 138 -7.27 14.98 -0.05
N GLU A 139 -6.19 14.30 -0.46
CA GLU A 139 -6.22 13.23 -1.44
C GLU A 139 -5.44 12.01 -0.91
N PRO A 140 -6.13 10.89 -0.62
CA PRO A 140 -5.47 9.63 -0.29
C PRO A 140 -4.51 9.21 -1.41
N THR A 141 -3.26 8.94 -1.06
CA THR A 141 -2.24 8.51 -2.02
C THR A 141 -1.85 7.06 -1.75
N ALA A 142 -1.60 6.27 -2.79
CA ALA A 142 -1.07 4.93 -2.61
C ALA A 142 0.34 5.00 -2.02
N LEU A 143 0.64 4.18 -1.00
CA LEU A 143 1.99 4.12 -0.47
C LEU A 143 2.98 3.60 -1.51
N GLN A 144 4.22 4.07 -1.42
CA GLN A 144 5.30 3.57 -2.24
C GLN A 144 5.52 2.08 -2.01
N TYR A 145 5.83 1.35 -3.07
CA TYR A 145 5.87 -0.11 -3.05
C TYR A 145 6.78 -0.69 -1.97
N HIS A 146 7.96 -0.11 -1.78
CA HIS A 146 8.92 -0.59 -0.78
C HIS A 146 8.42 -0.42 0.67
N ILE A 147 7.59 0.59 0.94
CA ILE A 147 6.94 0.80 2.24
C ILE A 147 5.88 -0.27 2.44
N VAL A 148 5.06 -0.54 1.42
CA VAL A 148 4.05 -1.61 1.45
C VAL A 148 4.69 -2.98 1.67
N ALA A 149 5.85 -3.25 1.07
CA ALA A 149 6.57 -4.49 1.28
C ALA A 149 7.02 -4.65 2.75
N LYS A 150 7.68 -3.63 3.33
CA LYS A 150 8.08 -3.62 4.75
C LYS A 150 6.87 -3.74 5.70
N ALA A 151 5.78 -3.06 5.34
CA ALA A 151 4.51 -3.13 6.06
C ALA A 151 4.00 -4.57 6.09
N LYS A 152 3.87 -5.22 4.94
CA LYS A 152 3.35 -6.60 4.83
C LYS A 152 4.18 -7.61 5.63
N THR A 153 5.50 -7.43 5.74
CA THR A 153 6.33 -8.28 6.60
C THR A 153 6.05 -8.06 8.09
N SER A 154 5.65 -6.86 8.48
CA SER A 154 5.38 -6.48 9.87
C SER A 154 3.93 -6.77 10.31
N LEU A 155 3.03 -6.96 9.35
CA LEU A 155 1.60 -7.13 9.58
C LEU A 155 1.23 -8.61 9.60
N ALA A 156 0.80 -9.11 10.76
CA ALA A 156 0.37 -10.49 10.93
C ALA A 156 -1.08 -10.79 10.50
N SER A 157 -1.84 -9.80 9.97
CA SER A 157 -3.29 -9.94 9.75
C SER A 157 -3.81 -9.17 8.54
N ASP A 158 -4.88 -9.69 7.92
CA ASP A 158 -5.62 -9.08 6.80
C ASP A 158 -6.52 -7.87 7.18
N LYS A 159 -6.32 -7.27 8.37
CA LYS A 159 -7.11 -6.10 8.78
C LYS A 159 -6.71 -4.87 7.96
N SER A 160 -7.65 -3.94 7.77
CA SER A 160 -7.41 -2.68 7.08
C SER A 160 -6.32 -1.88 7.79
N VAL A 161 -5.20 -1.67 7.09
CA VAL A 161 -4.09 -0.85 7.56
C VAL A 161 -4.14 0.50 6.86
N VAL A 162 -3.94 1.53 7.66
CA VAL A 162 -3.86 2.93 7.24
C VAL A 162 -2.45 3.42 7.48
N ALA A 163 -1.99 4.32 6.61
CA ALA A 163 -0.72 4.99 6.77
C ALA A 163 -0.91 6.49 7.04
N ALA A 164 -0.02 7.02 7.89
CA ALA A 164 0.19 8.44 8.10
C ALA A 164 1.66 8.79 7.84
N GLU A 165 1.91 9.92 7.20
CA GLU A 165 3.25 10.45 6.99
C GLU A 165 3.52 11.51 8.06
N VAL A 166 4.69 11.44 8.68
CA VAL A 166 5.15 12.46 9.62
C VAL A 166 5.72 13.62 8.82
N SER A 167 5.19 14.81 9.05
CA SER A 167 5.55 16.06 8.39
C SER A 167 5.81 17.08 9.49
N ALA A 168 7.03 17.09 10.00
CA ALA A 168 7.41 17.76 11.23
C ALA A 168 8.80 18.37 11.10
N LEU A 169 8.88 19.69 10.89
CA LEU A 169 10.15 20.41 10.89
C LEU A 169 10.66 20.71 12.32
N ASP A 170 9.75 20.68 13.30
CA ASP A 170 10.00 20.92 14.72
C ASP A 170 9.10 20.03 15.60
N GLY A 171 9.20 20.21 16.93
CA GLY A 171 8.41 19.45 17.89
C GLY A 171 8.96 18.06 18.20
N SER A 172 8.14 17.25 18.86
CA SER A 172 8.53 15.93 19.36
C SER A 172 8.64 14.87 18.27
N PHE A 173 8.11 15.12 17.08
CA PHE A 173 8.21 14.20 15.94
C PHE A 173 9.21 14.64 14.86
N ALA A 174 9.94 15.73 15.04
CA ALA A 174 10.91 16.20 14.04
C ALA A 174 11.98 15.15 13.67
N PHE A 175 12.34 14.27 14.61
CA PHE A 175 13.30 13.18 14.34
C PHE A 175 12.71 12.05 13.49
N TRP A 176 11.40 12.05 13.26
CA TRP A 176 10.66 11.14 12.38
C TRP A 176 10.14 11.85 11.13
N ASP A 177 10.60 13.06 10.80
CA ASP A 177 10.18 13.75 9.58
C ASP A 177 10.38 12.87 8.33
N GLY A 178 9.34 12.76 7.51
CA GLY A 178 9.27 11.86 6.35
C GLY A 178 8.96 10.39 6.67
N ALA A 179 8.93 9.98 7.94
CA ALA A 179 8.62 8.59 8.30
C ALA A 179 7.14 8.27 8.05
N THR A 180 6.85 7.03 7.69
CA THR A 180 5.50 6.49 7.57
C THR A 180 5.12 5.67 8.79
N VAL A 181 4.07 6.09 9.48
CA VAL A 181 3.46 5.39 10.62
C VAL A 181 2.29 4.55 10.12
N LEU A 182 2.28 3.27 10.48
CA LEU A 182 1.24 2.31 10.12
C LEU A 182 0.40 1.95 11.33
N PHE A 183 -0.91 1.99 11.18
CA PHE A 183 -1.88 1.63 12.22
C PHE A 183 -3.16 1.06 11.60
N ARG A 184 -4.06 0.49 12.41
CA ARG A 184 -5.35 -0.03 11.89
C ARG A 184 -6.40 1.06 11.86
N ASP A 185 -7.31 0.99 10.90
CA ASP A 185 -8.52 1.82 10.99
C ASP A 185 -9.39 1.29 12.13
N ALA A 186 -9.40 1.97 13.27
CA ALA A 186 -10.12 1.53 14.45
C ALA A 186 -11.47 2.22 14.58
N ILE A 187 -12.52 1.40 14.57
CA ILE A 187 -13.91 1.81 14.84
C ILE A 187 -14.17 1.85 16.35
N GLU A 188 -13.40 1.09 17.15
CA GLU A 188 -13.53 0.98 18.60
C GLU A 188 -12.17 0.85 19.29
N VAL A 189 -12.14 0.86 20.63
CA VAL A 189 -10.93 0.61 21.43
C VAL A 189 -10.58 -0.88 21.39
N GLU A 190 -9.50 -1.24 20.70
CA GLU A 190 -9.13 -2.65 20.48
C GLU A 190 -8.39 -3.26 21.69
N GLY A 191 -9.06 -4.05 22.52
CA GLY A 191 -8.39 -4.91 23.53
C GLY A 191 -7.69 -4.16 24.68
N GLN A 192 -6.64 -4.78 25.24
CA GLN A 192 -5.87 -4.24 26.36
C GLN A 192 -4.74 -3.34 25.83
N LEU A 193 -5.03 -2.06 25.62
CA LEU A 193 -4.10 -1.07 25.07
C LEU A 193 -3.26 -0.34 26.12
N ALA A 194 -3.37 -0.75 27.39
CA ALA A 194 -2.56 -0.17 28.45
C ALA A 194 -1.07 -0.38 28.13
N ASP A 195 -0.29 0.67 28.35
CA ASP A 195 1.16 0.69 28.12
C ASP A 195 1.57 0.55 26.64
N SER A 196 0.72 1.01 25.72
CA SER A 196 0.97 0.99 24.28
C SER A 196 0.98 2.39 23.66
N LEU A 197 1.85 2.59 22.67
CA LEU A 197 1.82 3.77 21.80
C LEU A 197 0.75 3.58 20.73
N CYS A 198 -0.25 4.46 20.74
CA CYS A 198 -1.43 4.34 19.92
C CYS A 198 -1.72 5.62 19.14
N VAL A 199 -2.41 5.46 18.01
CA VAL A 199 -3.25 6.54 17.47
C VAL A 199 -4.58 6.50 18.21
N VAL A 200 -4.94 7.60 18.86
CA VAL A 200 -6.15 7.73 19.66
C VAL A 200 -7.05 8.81 19.11
N THR A 201 -8.36 8.58 19.11
CA THR A 201 -9.37 9.60 18.86
C THR A 201 -9.97 10.02 20.19
N LEU A 202 -9.88 11.31 20.50
CA LEU A 202 -10.35 11.89 21.75
C LEU A 202 -11.85 12.21 21.72
N SER A 203 -12.39 12.67 22.85
CA SER A 203 -13.80 12.99 23.02
C SER A 203 -14.27 14.12 22.09
N ASP A 204 -13.39 15.08 21.77
CA ASP A 204 -13.63 16.17 20.82
C ASP A 204 -13.52 15.74 19.34
N GLY A 205 -13.09 14.51 19.06
CA GLY A 205 -12.86 13.99 17.70
C GLY A 205 -11.44 14.22 17.17
N THR A 206 -10.57 14.87 17.94
CA THR A 206 -9.16 15.06 17.60
C THR A 206 -8.45 13.71 17.61
N MET A 207 -7.70 13.42 16.55
CA MET A 207 -6.85 12.24 16.46
C MET A 207 -5.42 12.61 16.77
N ARG A 208 -4.72 11.80 17.58
CA ARG A 208 -3.30 12.03 17.88
C ARG A 208 -2.53 10.77 18.28
N ILE A 209 -1.21 10.85 18.23
CA ILE A 209 -0.33 9.84 18.82
C ILE A 209 -0.21 10.09 20.33
N ALA A 210 -0.48 9.06 21.13
CA ALA A 210 -0.27 9.10 22.57
C ALA A 210 -0.01 7.70 23.12
N HIS A 211 0.75 7.64 24.21
CA HIS A 211 0.88 6.45 25.02
C HIS A 211 -0.29 6.34 25.99
N ILE A 212 -1.02 5.23 25.95
CA ILE A 212 -2.19 5.00 26.81
C ILE A 212 -1.74 4.42 28.15
N GLY A 213 -1.92 5.17 29.23
CA GLY A 213 -1.68 4.74 30.60
C GLY A 213 -2.89 4.03 31.21
N SER A 214 -3.13 4.23 32.51
CA SER A 214 -4.25 3.60 33.21
C SER A 214 -5.60 4.17 32.75
N THR A 215 -6.55 3.28 32.47
CA THR A 215 -7.97 3.60 32.21
C THR A 215 -8.80 3.38 33.47
N ARG A 216 -9.62 4.35 33.83
CA ARG A 216 -10.56 4.28 34.96
C ARG A 216 -11.83 3.52 34.56
N PRO A 217 -12.60 2.99 35.52
CA PRO A 217 -13.93 2.43 35.25
C PRO A 217 -14.90 3.42 34.59
N SER A 218 -14.66 4.73 34.74
CA SER A 218 -15.42 5.80 34.07
C SER A 218 -15.13 5.93 32.56
N GLY A 219 -14.15 5.20 32.02
CA GLY A 219 -13.70 5.31 30.63
C GLY A 219 -12.63 6.38 30.39
N GLU A 220 -12.33 7.21 31.39
CA GLU A 220 -11.26 8.22 31.32
C GLU A 220 -9.89 7.52 31.41
N SER A 221 -9.02 7.81 30.44
CA SER A 221 -7.66 7.26 30.37
C SER A 221 -6.62 8.36 30.57
N THR A 222 -5.51 8.02 31.24
CA THR A 222 -4.34 8.91 31.28
C THR A 222 -3.55 8.73 30.00
N LEU A 223 -3.37 9.81 29.25
CA LEU A 223 -2.61 9.84 28.01
C LEU A 223 -1.28 10.55 28.26
N THR A 224 -0.19 9.96 27.77
CA THR A 224 1.13 10.59 27.77
C THR A 224 1.52 10.93 26.34
N LEU A 225 1.79 12.22 26.11
CA LEU A 225 2.24 12.72 24.83
C LEU A 225 3.73 12.41 24.61
N PRO A 226 4.20 12.46 23.35
CA PRO A 226 5.60 12.26 23.01
C PRO A 226 6.56 13.25 23.67
N ASP A 227 6.09 14.47 23.97
CA ASP A 227 6.84 15.47 24.76
C ASP A 227 6.87 15.15 26.28
N GLY A 228 6.27 14.04 26.69
CA GLY A 228 6.15 13.61 28.09
C GLY A 228 5.02 14.25 28.87
N LYS A 229 4.28 15.23 28.30
CA LYS A 229 3.12 15.83 28.98
C LYS A 229 2.02 14.81 29.16
N LYS A 230 1.36 14.87 30.31
CA LYS A 230 0.26 13.97 30.66
C LYS A 230 -1.04 14.74 30.78
N PHE A 231 -2.12 14.17 30.27
CA PHE A 231 -3.47 14.68 30.43
C PHE A 231 -4.44 13.50 30.52
N LYS A 232 -5.71 13.79 30.82
CA LYS A 232 -6.75 12.78 30.92
C LYS A 232 -7.88 13.12 29.97
N ASP A 233 -8.39 12.11 29.29
CA ASP A 233 -9.52 12.24 28.38
C ASP A 233 -10.22 10.89 28.21
N THR A 234 -11.43 10.93 27.66
CA THR A 234 -12.17 9.77 27.20
C THR A 234 -11.72 9.42 25.79
N ILE A 235 -11.28 8.19 25.60
CA ILE A 235 -10.86 7.66 24.30
C ILE A 235 -12.09 7.14 23.57
N LYS A 236 -12.39 7.68 22.38
CA LYS A 236 -13.43 7.14 21.49
C LYS A 236 -12.94 5.89 20.76
N THR A 237 -11.78 5.99 20.14
CA THR A 237 -11.13 4.86 19.45
C THR A 237 -9.64 4.89 19.75
N ALA A 238 -9.02 3.71 19.77
CA ALA A 238 -7.57 3.60 19.92
C ALA A 238 -7.05 2.38 19.18
N THR A 239 -5.95 2.57 18.48
CA THR A 239 -5.28 1.54 17.68
C THR A 239 -3.78 1.59 17.93
N PRO A 240 -3.13 0.44 18.16
CA PRO A 240 -1.69 0.40 18.34
C PRO A 240 -0.98 0.81 17.04
N ILE A 241 0.13 1.52 17.19
CA ILE A 241 1.06 1.71 16.07
C ILE A 241 1.70 0.35 15.78
N LEU A 242 1.54 -0.11 14.53
CA LEU A 242 2.00 -1.41 14.08
C LEU A 242 3.47 -1.36 13.64
N ALA A 243 3.85 -0.27 12.97
CA ALA A 243 5.21 -0.04 12.52
C ALA A 243 5.46 1.46 12.28
N VAL A 244 6.73 1.85 12.37
CA VAL A 244 7.24 3.14 11.90
C VAL A 244 8.33 2.83 10.89
N ILE A 245 8.15 3.30 9.66
CA ILE A 245 9.05 3.06 8.53
C ILE A 245 9.72 4.40 8.21
N PRO A 246 11.04 4.55 8.47
CA PRO A 246 11.78 5.73 8.07
C PRO A 246 12.05 5.75 6.56
#